data_AF-A0A382YMS6-F1
#
_entry.id   AF-A0A382YMS6-F1
#
_cell.length_a   1.000
_cell.length_b   1.000
_cell.length_c   1.000
_cell.angle_alpha   90.00
_cell.angle_beta   90.00
_cell.angle_gamma   90.00
#
_symmetry.space_group_name_H-M   'P 1'
#
loop_
_entity.id
_entity.type
_entity.pdbx_description
1 polymer ?
#
loop_
_entity_poly.entity_id
_entity_poly.type
_entity_poly.pdbx_seq_one_letter_code
_entity_poly.pdbx_strand_id
1 'polypeptide(L)'
;MKKKMNRRDFVATGAAAGVAVATGRSALAAASSEHNVSKPPPSRSPEMLATQGTTPMVISDYSGFGYRNGGTMNAVEKAFQMITEGEDVLDAVIAGVNIPEND
;
A
#
# COMPACT_ATOMS: atom_id res chain seq x y z
N MET A 1 13.97 0.18 31.37
CA MET A 1 12.79 0.57 30.56
C MET A 1 13.16 0.42 29.08
N LYS A 2 12.39 -0.34 28.28
CA LYS A 2 12.69 -0.51 26.85
C LYS A 2 12.39 0.82 26.13
N LYS A 3 13.36 1.38 25.41
CA LYS A 3 13.17 2.60 24.62
C LYS A 3 12.17 2.28 23.50
N LYS A 4 10.97 2.89 23.54
CA LYS A 4 9.98 2.76 22.47
C LYS A 4 10.41 3.67 21.33
N MET A 5 10.70 3.09 20.17
CA MET A 5 11.07 3.83 18.97
C MET A 5 9.81 4.45 18.36
N ASN A 6 9.79 5.77 18.18
CA ASN A 6 8.68 6.46 17.52
C ASN A 6 8.91 6.53 16.00
N ARG A 7 7.85 6.79 15.21
CA ARG A 7 7.93 6.94 13.74
C ARG A 7 8.99 7.94 13.31
N ARG A 8 9.19 9.02 14.08
CA ARG A 8 10.25 10.00 13.85
C ARG A 8 11.65 9.42 14.03
N ASP A 9 11.85 8.58 15.04
CA ASP A 9 13.13 7.90 15.26
C ASP A 9 13.42 6.91 14.13
N PHE A 10 12.40 6.21 13.64
CA PHE A 10 12.51 5.31 12.49
C PHE A 10 12.90 6.07 11.21
N VAL A 11 12.21 7.18 10.90
CA VAL A 11 12.51 7.99 9.72
C VAL A 11 13.88 8.65 9.83
N ALA A 12 14.25 9.18 11.00
CA ALA A 12 15.57 9.77 11.24
C ALA A 12 16.70 8.72 11.10
N THR A 13 16.49 7.52 11.62
CA THR A 13 17.45 6.41 11.49
C THR A 13 17.58 5.97 10.03
N GLY A 14 16.46 5.88 9.29
CA GLY A 14 16.46 5.55 7.86
C GLY A 14 17.14 6.62 6.99
N ALA A 15 16.94 7.90 7.30
CA ALA A 15 17.58 9.01 6.58
C ALA A 15 19.09 9.06 6.83
N ALA A 16 19.54 8.83 8.07
CA ALA A 16 20.97 8.77 8.41
C ALA A 16 21.68 7.61 7.68
N ALA A 17 21.04 6.44 7.57
CA ALA A 17 21.55 5.31 6.81
C ALA A 17 21.57 5.58 5.29
N GLY A 18 20.58 6.31 4.76
CA GLY A 18 20.49 6.65 3.34
C GLY A 18 21.49 7.72 2.88
N VAL A 19 21.82 8.71 3.70
CA VAL A 19 22.79 9.77 3.36
C VAL A 19 24.22 9.23 3.29
N ALA A 20 24.58 8.24 4.11
CA ALA A 20 25.88 7.58 4.04
C ALA A 20 26.13 6.86 2.70
N VAL A 21 25.07 6.47 1.99
CA VAL A 21 25.15 5.83 0.66
C VAL A 21 25.26 6.87 -0.45
N ALA A 22 24.64 8.05 -0.31
CA ALA A 22 24.61 9.07 -1.36
C ALA A 22 25.94 9.84 -1.53
N THR A 23 26.81 9.89 -0.52
CA THR A 23 28.15 10.50 -0.61
C THR A 23 29.29 9.48 -0.56
N GLY A 24 28.96 8.18 -0.52
CA GLY A 24 29.84 7.09 -0.10
C GLY A 24 30.78 6.49 -1.14
N ARG A 25 30.92 7.05 -2.36
CA ARG A 25 31.99 6.56 -3.26
C ARG A 25 33.40 6.90 -2.74
N SER A 26 33.55 7.99 -1.99
CA SER A 26 34.85 8.41 -1.43
C SER A 26 35.10 7.92 0.01
N ALA A 27 34.05 7.62 0.78
CA ALA A 27 34.20 7.16 2.17
C ALA A 27 34.40 5.63 2.29
N LEU A 28 33.90 4.84 1.33
CA LEU A 28 34.14 3.39 1.32
C LEU A 28 35.54 3.01 0.81
N ALA A 29 36.18 3.87 0.02
CA ALA A 29 37.55 3.65 -0.49
C ALA A 29 38.65 3.94 0.54
N ALA A 30 38.36 4.71 1.59
CA ALA A 30 39.32 5.03 2.66
C ALA A 30 39.32 4.00 3.80
N ALA A 31 38.34 3.07 3.83
CA ALA A 31 38.24 2.03 4.86
C ALA A 31 38.74 0.65 4.39
N SER A 32 39.20 0.51 3.14
CA SER A 32 39.76 -0.74 2.61
C SER A 32 41.28 -0.83 2.80
N SER A 33 41.79 -0.30 3.92
CA SER A 33 43.02 -0.80 4.49
C SER A 33 42.66 -1.59 5.74
N GLU A 34 42.88 -2.89 5.59
CA GLU A 34 42.97 -3.91 6.64
C GLU A 34 41.75 -4.81 6.87
N HIS A 35 42.11 -6.10 6.90
CA HIS A 35 41.47 -7.19 7.63
C HIS A 35 40.29 -7.89 6.96
N ASN A 36 40.61 -9.03 6.31
CA ASN A 36 39.82 -10.27 6.27
C ASN A 36 38.31 -10.12 6.55
N VAL A 37 37.56 -9.61 5.58
CA VAL A 37 36.09 -9.56 5.66
C VAL A 37 35.52 -10.66 4.78
N SER A 38 35.00 -11.69 5.43
CA SER A 38 34.08 -12.64 4.82
C SER A 38 33.00 -11.88 4.03
N LYS A 39 32.79 -12.29 2.77
CA LYS A 39 31.76 -11.73 1.88
C LYS A 39 30.46 -11.47 2.67
N PRO A 40 30.03 -10.22 2.86
CA PRO A 40 28.81 -9.96 3.62
C PRO A 40 27.64 -10.67 2.89
N PRO A 41 26.71 -11.28 3.65
CA PRO A 41 25.54 -11.91 3.04
C PRO A 41 24.81 -10.88 2.17
N PRO A 42 24.17 -11.28 1.06
CA PRO A 42 23.46 -10.35 0.21
C PRO A 42 22.46 -9.57 1.06
N SER A 43 22.61 -8.25 1.07
CA SER A 43 21.68 -7.35 1.75
C SER A 43 20.30 -7.56 1.14
N ARG A 44 19.37 -8.16 1.90
CA ARG A 44 17.97 -8.26 1.49
C ARG A 44 17.33 -6.90 1.71
N SER A 45 17.14 -6.15 0.63
CA SER A 45 16.23 -5.01 0.61
C SER A 45 14.79 -5.50 0.80
N PRO A 46 13.87 -4.66 1.32
CA PRO A 46 12.45 -4.97 1.29
C PRO A 46 12.00 -5.35 -0.13
N GLU A 47 11.41 -6.52 -0.27
CA GLU A 47 10.83 -6.99 -1.52
C GLU A 47 9.35 -6.62 -1.54
N MET A 48 8.95 -5.78 -2.49
CA MET A 48 7.55 -5.42 -2.70
C MET A 48 6.95 -6.38 -3.71
N LEU A 49 6.04 -7.25 -3.25
CA LEU A 49 5.20 -8.05 -4.14
C LEU A 49 4.14 -7.13 -4.74
N ALA A 50 4.44 -6.54 -5.90
CA ALA A 50 3.44 -5.84 -6.70
C ALA A 50 2.59 -6.88 -7.43
N THR A 51 1.51 -7.33 -6.81
CA THR A 51 0.52 -8.14 -7.52
C THR A 51 -0.11 -7.25 -8.60
N GLN A 52 -0.25 -7.77 -9.81
CA GLN A 52 -1.07 -7.10 -10.83
C GLN A 52 -2.45 -6.88 -10.21
N GLY A 53 -2.88 -5.62 -10.11
CA GLY A 53 -4.17 -5.28 -9.50
C GLY A 53 -5.30 -5.96 -10.28
N THR A 54 -6.22 -6.63 -9.57
CA THR A 54 -7.44 -7.15 -10.19
C THR A 54 -8.33 -5.96 -10.51
N THR A 55 -8.60 -5.74 -11.80
CA THR A 55 -9.59 -4.76 -12.24
C THR A 55 -10.82 -5.50 -12.76
N PRO A 56 -12.05 -5.06 -12.40
CA PRO A 56 -12.38 -3.86 -11.62
C PRO A 56 -12.29 -4.04 -10.07
N MET A 57 -12.21 -2.93 -9.32
CA MET A 57 -12.22 -2.93 -7.85
C MET A 57 -13.13 -1.82 -7.32
N VAL A 58 -14.02 -2.18 -6.39
CA VAL A 58 -14.97 -1.26 -5.73
C VAL A 58 -14.69 -1.30 -4.23
N ILE A 59 -14.55 -0.12 -3.62
CA ILE A 59 -14.30 0.05 -2.18
C ILE A 59 -15.35 1.02 -1.64
N SER A 60 -16.00 0.64 -0.54
CA SER A 60 -16.89 1.52 0.21
C SER A 60 -16.53 1.50 1.70
N ASP A 61 -17.11 2.43 2.45
CA ASP A 61 -17.19 2.30 3.89
C ASP A 61 -18.25 1.25 4.29
N TYR A 62 -18.56 1.18 5.59
CA TYR A 62 -19.55 0.24 6.11
C TYR A 62 -20.95 0.43 5.50
N SER A 63 -21.36 1.67 5.18
CA SER A 63 -22.70 1.95 4.66
C SER A 63 -22.94 1.25 3.32
N GLY A 64 -21.93 1.21 2.45
CA GLY A 64 -22.04 0.53 1.15
C GLY A 64 -22.19 -0.99 1.22
N PHE A 65 -21.89 -1.62 2.37
CA PHE A 65 -22.10 -3.05 2.61
C PHE A 65 -23.31 -3.35 3.49
N GLY A 66 -23.62 -2.45 4.42
CA GLY A 66 -24.62 -2.66 5.48
C GLY A 66 -26.08 -2.64 5.02
N TYR A 67 -26.38 -1.92 3.93
CA TYR A 67 -27.75 -1.71 3.46
C TYR A 67 -28.03 -2.40 2.12
N ARG A 68 -29.25 -2.94 1.99
CA ARG A 68 -29.81 -3.50 0.73
C ARG A 68 -31.20 -2.95 0.41
N ASN A 69 -31.86 -2.32 1.38
CA ASN A 69 -33.14 -1.61 1.23
C ASN A 69 -34.22 -2.38 0.43
N GLY A 70 -34.40 -3.66 0.78
CA GLY A 70 -35.38 -4.56 0.16
C GLY A 70 -34.92 -5.21 -1.16
N GLY A 71 -33.77 -4.82 -1.69
CA GLY A 71 -33.14 -5.44 -2.86
C GLY A 71 -32.25 -6.65 -2.53
N THR A 72 -31.70 -7.27 -3.57
CA THR A 72 -30.81 -8.43 -3.47
C THR A 72 -29.33 -8.06 -3.34
N MET A 73 -28.98 -6.81 -3.59
CA MET A 73 -27.60 -6.32 -3.67
C MET A 73 -27.37 -5.13 -2.74
N ASN A 74 -26.16 -5.03 -2.18
CA ASN A 74 -25.67 -3.80 -1.55
C ASN A 74 -24.97 -2.90 -2.59
N ALA A 75 -24.48 -1.73 -2.15
CA ALA A 75 -23.84 -0.75 -3.03
C ALA A 75 -22.61 -1.30 -3.75
N VAL A 76 -21.75 -2.05 -3.04
CA VAL A 76 -20.52 -2.63 -3.60
C VAL A 76 -20.85 -3.69 -4.64
N GLU A 77 -21.79 -4.59 -4.33
CA GLU A 77 -22.25 -5.65 -5.23
C GLU A 77 -22.84 -5.05 -6.51
N LYS A 78 -23.72 -4.04 -6.39
CA LYS A 78 -24.37 -3.41 -7.54
C LYS A 78 -23.37 -2.68 -8.44
N ALA A 79 -22.49 -1.86 -7.85
CA ALA A 79 -21.49 -1.13 -8.62
C ALA A 79 -20.49 -2.10 -9.27
N PHE A 80 -20.03 -3.13 -8.55
CA PHE A 80 -19.11 -4.12 -9.11
C PHE A 80 -19.73 -4.87 -10.29
N GLN A 81 -20.99 -5.31 -10.14
CA GLN A 81 -21.72 -5.97 -11.21
C GLN A 81 -21.77 -5.10 -12.48
N MET A 82 -22.23 -3.85 -12.36
CA MET A 82 -22.37 -2.95 -13.51
C MET A 82 -21.04 -2.70 -14.21
N ILE A 83 -19.96 -2.49 -13.44
CA ILE A 83 -18.62 -2.33 -14.03
C ILE A 83 -18.19 -3.62 -14.76
N THR A 84 -18.45 -4.81 -14.20
CA THR A 84 -18.14 -6.08 -14.89
C THR A 84 -18.99 -6.35 -16.12
N GLU A 85 -20.21 -5.80 -16.17
CA GLU A 85 -21.11 -5.85 -17.33
C GLU A 85 -20.73 -4.84 -18.42
N GLY A 86 -19.73 -3.99 -18.16
CA GLY A 86 -19.20 -3.01 -19.11
C GLY A 86 -19.94 -1.68 -19.11
N GLU A 87 -20.76 -1.42 -18.09
CA GLU A 87 -21.40 -0.12 -17.90
C GLU A 87 -20.39 0.95 -17.49
N ASP A 88 -20.79 2.23 -17.63
CA ASP A 88 -19.97 3.35 -17.20
C ASP A 88 -19.73 3.32 -15.69
N VAL A 89 -18.50 3.65 -15.28
CA VAL A 89 -18.08 3.55 -13.88
C VAL A 89 -18.83 4.56 -13.01
N LEU A 90 -19.13 5.77 -13.52
CA LEU A 90 -19.88 6.77 -12.76
C LEU A 90 -21.33 6.34 -12.58
N ASP A 91 -21.96 5.81 -13.63
CA ASP A 91 -23.32 5.28 -13.54
C ASP A 91 -23.41 4.11 -12.56
N ALA A 92 -22.42 3.22 -12.57
CA ALA A 92 -22.32 2.11 -11.62
C ALA A 92 -22.18 2.58 -10.16
N VAL A 93 -21.34 3.59 -9.91
CA VAL A 93 -21.15 4.16 -8.57
C VAL A 93 -22.42 4.88 -8.11
N ILE A 94 -23.07 5.67 -8.98
CA ILE A 94 -24.34 6.34 -8.68
C ILE A 94 -25.42 5.32 -8.32
N ALA A 95 -25.58 4.25 -9.10
CA ALA A 95 -26.52 3.19 -8.80
C ALA A 95 -26.22 2.49 -7.47
N GLY A 96 -24.94 2.31 -7.13
CA GLY A 96 -24.51 1.76 -5.85
C GLY A 96 -24.86 2.65 -4.66
N VAL A 97 -24.45 3.93 -4.66
CA VAL A 97 -24.66 4.85 -3.52
C VAL A 97 -26.13 5.17 -3.26
N ASN A 98 -26.96 5.14 -4.32
CA ASN A 98 -28.41 5.30 -4.18
C ASN A 98 -29.06 4.18 -3.35
N ILE A 99 -28.42 3.02 -3.15
CA ILE A 99 -28.98 1.96 -2.31
C ILE A 99 -29.05 2.45 -0.85
N PRO A 100 -27.95 2.70 -0.13
CA PRO A 100 -27.99 3.18 1.25
C PRO A 100 -28.60 4.59 1.42
N GLU A 101 -28.63 5.44 0.38
CA GLU A 101 -29.19 6.79 0.47
C GLU A 101 -30.73 6.84 0.40
N ASN A 102 -31.37 5.78 -0.08
CA ASN A 102 -32.84 5.67 -0.16
C ASN A 102 -33.46 4.88 1.02
N ASP A 103 -32.76 4.79 2.16
CA ASP A 103 -33.32 4.27 3.43
C ASP A 103 -34.22 5.32 4.12
#